data_AF-A0A0S7XAZ8-F1
#
_entry.id   AF-A0A0S7XAZ8-F1
#
_cell.length_a   1.000
_cell.length_b   1.000
_cell.length_c   1.000
_cell.angle_alpha   90.00
_cell.angle_beta   90.00
_cell.angle_gamma   90.00
#
_symmetry.space_group_name_H-M   'P 1'
#
loop_
_entity.id
_entity.type
_entity.pdbx_description
1 polymer ?
#
loop_
_entity_poly.entity_id
_entity_poly.type
_entity_poly.pdbx_seq_one_letter_code
_entity_poly.pdbx_strand_id
1 'polypeptide(L)'
;MPAVLPQEWDEHIVVRLEEGAITITFKNGKVLLDQGDSPDAESIIQLTNKRFCDIIDGSVEFMTVWREFAEPSPTDRTYILKGSGAKLFAILDGLIKCYKSNAEFKKLLDDYKAGLKT
;
A
#
# COMPACT_ATOMS: atom_id res chain seq x y z
N MET A 1 -0.62 13.07 -14.88
CA MET A 1 0.48 12.20 -15.38
C MET A 1 0.32 10.85 -14.72
N PRO A 2 0.33 9.71 -15.44
CA PRO A 2 0.46 8.42 -14.78
C PRO A 2 1.84 8.37 -14.11
N ALA A 3 1.94 8.10 -12.81
CA ALA A 3 3.24 7.82 -12.20
C ALA A 3 3.90 6.66 -12.96
N VAL A 4 5.06 6.96 -13.54
CA VAL A 4 5.97 6.02 -14.15
C VAL A 4 6.83 5.50 -13.00
N LEU A 5 6.68 4.22 -12.65
CA LEU A 5 7.58 3.58 -11.71
C LEU A 5 8.97 3.49 -12.36
N PRO A 6 10.06 3.88 -11.67
CA PRO A 6 11.40 3.76 -12.23
C PRO A 6 11.68 2.32 -12.65
N GLN A 7 12.28 2.14 -13.83
CA GLN A 7 12.51 0.84 -14.47
C GLN A 7 13.48 -0.07 -13.67
N GLU A 8 14.10 0.46 -12.61
CA GLU A 8 15.16 -0.16 -11.79
C GLU A 8 14.69 -0.55 -10.38
N TRP A 9 13.39 -0.46 -10.08
CA TRP A 9 12.89 -0.87 -8.77
C TRP A 9 12.73 -2.39 -8.67
N ASP A 10 13.78 -3.04 -8.17
CA ASP A 10 13.83 -4.43 -7.74
C ASP A 10 13.76 -4.48 -6.20
N GLU A 11 12.55 -4.40 -5.62
CA GLU A 11 12.37 -4.26 -4.17
C GLU A 11 11.20 -5.05 -3.60
N HIS A 12 11.35 -5.47 -2.34
CA HIS A 12 10.33 -6.14 -1.55
C HIS A 12 9.73 -5.19 -0.51
N ILE A 13 8.41 -5.06 -0.52
CA ILE A 13 7.69 -4.15 0.35
C ILE A 13 6.58 -4.90 1.04
N VAL A 14 6.55 -4.88 2.38
CA VAL A 14 5.51 -5.56 3.15
C VAL A 14 4.47 -4.55 3.60
N VAL A 15 3.22 -4.81 3.27
CA VAL A 15 2.05 -4.18 3.88
C VAL A 15 1.54 -5.12 4.97
N ARG A 16 1.82 -4.79 6.23
CA ARG A 16 1.25 -5.47 7.40
C ARG A 16 -0.11 -4.88 7.71
N LEU A 17 -1.10 -5.74 7.74
CA LEU A 17 -2.45 -5.45 8.16
C LEU A 17 -2.76 -6.19 9.46
N GLU A 18 -3.93 -5.91 10.05
CA GLU A 18 -4.33 -6.52 11.33
C GLU A 18 -4.54 -8.04 11.20
N GLU A 19 -5.04 -8.50 10.05
CA GLU A 19 -5.41 -9.90 9.81
C GLU A 19 -4.37 -10.65 8.96
N GLY A 20 -3.25 -10.04 8.64
CA GLY A 20 -2.22 -10.67 7.82
C GLY A 20 -1.24 -9.67 7.21
N ALA A 21 -0.31 -10.17 6.42
CA ALA A 21 0.63 -9.34 5.68
C ALA A 21 0.55 -9.67 4.19
N ILE A 22 0.84 -8.67 3.36
CA ILE A 22 0.98 -8.81 1.92
C ILE A 22 2.37 -8.32 1.57
N THR A 23 3.16 -9.15 0.90
CA THR A 23 4.42 -8.74 0.31
C THR A 23 4.16 -8.32 -1.14
N ILE A 24 4.56 -7.11 -1.47
CA ILE A 24 4.54 -6.54 -2.81
C ILE A 24 5.99 -6.50 -3.30
N THR A 25 6.29 -7.27 -4.33
CA THR A 25 7.62 -7.29 -4.95
C THR A 25 7.56 -6.56 -6.28
N PHE A 26 8.33 -5.50 -6.42
CA PHE A 26 8.63 -4.88 -7.71
C PHE A 26 9.87 -5.55 -8.27
N LYS A 27 9.81 -6.10 -9.47
CA LYS A 27 10.97 -6.72 -10.11
C LYS A 27 10.89 -6.60 -11.62
N ASN A 28 11.90 -6.00 -12.24
CA ASN A 28 11.97 -5.79 -13.69
C ASN A 28 10.68 -5.14 -14.29
N GLY A 29 10.15 -4.13 -13.60
CA GLY A 29 8.91 -3.44 -14.01
C GLY A 29 7.63 -4.26 -13.84
N LYS A 30 7.70 -5.44 -13.21
CA LYS A 30 6.53 -6.25 -12.84
C LYS A 30 6.23 -6.10 -11.35
N VAL A 31 4.95 -6.23 -11.01
CA VAL A 31 4.47 -6.29 -9.63
C VAL A 31 4.05 -7.71 -9.33
N LEU A 32 4.60 -8.30 -8.28
CA LEU A 32 4.19 -9.58 -7.71
C LEU A 32 3.56 -9.34 -6.35
N LEU A 33 2.50 -10.08 -6.04
CA LEU A 33 1.79 -10.01 -4.78
C LEU A 33 1.84 -11.39 -4.14
N ASP A 34 2.43 -11.48 -2.96
CA ASP A 34 2.52 -12.70 -2.16
C ASP A 34 1.82 -12.48 -0.83
N GLN A 35 1.07 -13.49 -0.37
CA GLN A 35 0.54 -13.48 1.00
C GLN A 35 1.64 -13.83 1.99
N GLY A 36 1.65 -13.10 3.11
CA GLY A 36 2.63 -13.28 4.16
C GLY A 36 3.66 -12.16 4.22
N ASP A 37 4.41 -12.19 5.31
CA ASP A 37 5.48 -11.26 5.58
C ASP A 37 6.76 -11.71 4.86
N SER A 38 7.61 -10.76 4.50
CA SER A 38 8.92 -11.03 3.94
C SER A 38 9.98 -10.45 4.87
N PRO A 39 10.86 -11.29 5.45
CA PRO A 39 11.95 -10.79 6.30
C PRO A 39 12.95 -9.93 5.51
N ASP A 40 12.98 -10.09 4.18
CA ASP A 40 13.85 -9.36 3.26
C ASP A 40 13.21 -8.05 2.78
N ALA A 41 12.06 -7.66 3.34
CA ALA A 41 11.41 -6.41 2.96
C ALA A 41 12.26 -5.19 3.34
N GLU A 42 12.64 -4.43 2.33
CA GLU A 42 13.37 -3.18 2.49
C GLU A 42 12.47 -2.10 3.08
N SER A 43 11.18 -2.16 2.72
CA SER A 43 10.16 -1.28 3.24
C SER A 43 9.01 -2.03 3.88
N ILE A 44 8.56 -1.56 5.02
CA ILE A 44 7.40 -2.10 5.73
C ILE A 44 6.42 -0.95 5.93
N ILE A 45 5.13 -1.21 5.79
CA ILE A 45 4.05 -0.30 6.17
C ILE A 45 3.08 -1.11 7.00
N GLN A 46 2.68 -0.56 8.14
CA GLN A 46 1.66 -1.17 8.97
C GLN A 46 0.42 -0.28 9.00
N LEU A 47 -0.73 -0.86 8.65
CA LEU A 47 -2.03 -0.20 8.50
C LEU A 47 -3.12 -1.06 9.12
N THR A 48 -4.23 -0.44 9.52
CA THR A 48 -5.47 -1.20 9.75
C THR A 48 -6.04 -1.64 8.41
N ASN A 49 -6.81 -2.75 8.41
CA ASN A 49 -7.49 -3.25 7.21
C ASN A 49 -8.34 -2.14 6.55
N LYS A 50 -9.12 -1.45 7.38
CA LYS A 50 -9.99 -0.35 6.94
C LYS A 50 -9.19 0.79 6.33
N ARG A 51 -8.08 1.20 6.97
CA ARG A 51 -7.25 2.31 6.49
C ARG A 51 -6.64 1.98 5.13
N PHE A 52 -6.16 0.74 4.95
CA PHE A 52 -5.66 0.31 3.66
C PHE A 52 -6.72 0.45 2.57
N CYS A 53 -7.93 -0.09 2.78
CA CYS A 53 -9.02 0.03 1.81
C CYS A 53 -9.41 1.49 1.51
N ASP A 54 -9.54 2.32 2.55
CA ASP A 54 -9.91 3.73 2.41
C ASP A 54 -8.89 4.55 1.59
N ILE A 55 -7.61 4.17 1.65
CA ILE A 55 -6.57 4.79 0.83
C ILE A 55 -6.72 4.37 -0.63
N ILE A 56 -6.90 3.07 -0.88
CA ILE A 56 -6.93 2.53 -2.25
C ILE A 56 -8.19 2.92 -3.02
N ASP A 57 -9.36 2.94 -2.37
CA ASP A 57 -10.62 3.34 -3.01
C ASP A 57 -10.82 4.86 -3.10
N GLY A 58 -9.93 5.63 -2.47
CA GLY A 58 -9.95 7.09 -2.46
C GLY A 58 -10.92 7.71 -1.46
N SER A 59 -11.46 6.94 -0.51
CA SER A 59 -12.22 7.47 0.64
C SER A 59 -11.39 8.43 1.50
N VAL A 60 -10.06 8.32 1.42
CA VAL A 60 -9.11 9.25 2.02
C VAL A 60 -8.30 9.91 0.91
N GLU A 61 -8.20 11.24 0.95
CA GLU A 61 -7.37 11.97 0.00
C GLU A 61 -5.89 11.58 0.11
N PHE A 62 -5.28 11.29 -1.04
CA PHE A 62 -3.88 10.88 -1.15
C PHE A 62 -2.91 11.90 -0.52
N MET A 63 -3.20 13.20 -0.61
CA MET A 63 -2.38 14.25 0.02
C MET A 63 -2.48 14.29 1.54
N THR A 64 -3.58 13.79 2.11
CA THR A 64 -3.73 13.60 3.55
C THR A 64 -2.84 12.44 4.00
N VAL A 65 -2.88 11.33 3.27
CA VAL A 65 -1.98 10.19 3.49
C VAL A 65 -0.51 10.62 3.39
N TRP A 66 -0.17 11.47 2.41
CA TRP A 66 1.19 12.02 2.28
C TRP A 66 1.66 12.76 3.52
N ARG A 67 0.85 13.68 4.02
CA ARG A 67 1.21 14.46 5.21
C ARG A 67 1.40 13.59 6.44
N GLU A 68 0.56 12.55 6.59
CA GLU A 68 0.67 11.62 7.71
C GLU A 68 1.97 10.80 7.72
N PHE A 69 2.51 10.46 6.55
CA PHE A 69 3.80 9.75 6.45
C PHE A 69 5.01 10.70 6.42
N ALA A 70 4.84 11.95 5.98
CA ALA A 70 5.92 12.93 5.85
C ALA A 70 6.22 13.68 7.15
N GLU A 71 5.23 13.84 8.03
CA GLU A 71 5.42 14.45 9.34
C GLU A 71 5.77 13.38 10.39
N PRO A 72 6.76 13.62 11.27
CA PRO A 72 6.98 12.77 12.44
C PRO A 72 5.80 12.92 13.39
N SER A 73 4.72 12.16 13.17
CA SER A 73 3.48 12.27 13.92
C SER A 73 3.55 11.44 15.21
N PRO A 74 2.95 11.93 16.33
CA PRO A 74 3.05 11.30 17.64
C PRO A 74 2.26 9.98 17.73
N THR A 75 2.99 8.92 18.12
CA THR A 75 2.62 7.76 18.98
C THR A 75 1.34 6.94 18.79
N ASP A 76 0.36 7.33 17.97
CA ASP A 76 -0.94 6.61 17.86
C ASP A 76 -1.26 6.10 16.45
N ARG A 77 -0.34 6.25 15.50
CA ARG A 77 -0.49 5.69 14.16
C ARG A 77 0.70 4.78 13.92
N THR A 78 0.49 3.47 13.93
CA THR A 78 1.54 2.46 13.78
C THR A 78 2.05 2.39 12.34
N TYR A 79 2.46 3.51 11.77
CA TYR A 79 3.16 3.54 10.50
C TYR A 79 4.65 3.28 10.78
N ILE A 80 5.05 2.01 10.86
CA ILE A 80 6.47 1.67 10.90
C ILE A 80 7.00 1.73 9.49
N LEU A 81 7.41 2.91 9.04
CA LEU A 81 8.13 3.06 7.78
C LEU A 81 9.60 2.73 8.02
N LYS A 82 10.02 1.55 7.57
CA LYS A 82 11.43 1.29 7.27
C LYS A 82 11.60 1.64 5.78
N GLY A 83 12.59 2.43 5.38
CA GLY A 83 12.83 2.78 3.97
C GLY A 83 12.42 4.19 3.54
N SER A 84 12.35 4.42 2.21
CA SER A 84 12.11 5.75 1.62
C SER A 84 10.62 6.05 1.47
N GLY A 85 10.14 7.15 2.07
CA GLY A 85 8.74 7.58 1.96
C GLY A 85 8.27 7.73 0.52
N ALA A 86 9.11 8.24 -0.39
CA ALA A 86 8.79 8.38 -1.81
C ALA A 86 8.37 7.07 -2.50
N LYS A 87 8.94 5.94 -2.05
CA LYS A 87 8.65 4.62 -2.62
C LYS A 87 7.26 4.13 -2.22
N LEU A 88 6.88 4.33 -0.96
CA LEU A 88 5.54 4.03 -0.46
C LEU A 88 4.46 4.71 -1.32
N PHE A 89 4.66 5.98 -1.65
CA PHE A 89 3.69 6.72 -2.44
C PHE A 89 3.48 6.16 -3.83
N ALA A 90 4.56 5.77 -4.48
CA ALA A 90 4.49 5.17 -5.80
C ALA A 90 3.72 3.83 -5.80
N ILE A 91 3.79 3.06 -4.72
CA ILE A 91 2.99 1.84 -4.52
C ILE A 91 1.52 2.18 -4.34
N LEU A 92 1.20 3.07 -3.40
CA LEU A 92 -0.18 3.44 -3.10
C LEU A 92 -0.85 4.04 -4.34
N ASP A 93 -0.15 4.91 -5.06
CA ASP A 93 -0.62 5.45 -6.33
C ASP A 93 -0.81 4.36 -7.40
N GLY A 94 0.09 3.37 -7.47
CA GLY A 94 -0.05 2.19 -8.33
C GLY A 94 -1.31 1.38 -8.01
N LEU A 95 -1.56 1.10 -6.73
CA LEU A 95 -2.74 0.37 -6.26
C LEU A 95 -4.03 1.15 -6.50
N ILE A 96 -4.03 2.47 -6.27
CA ILE A 96 -5.16 3.37 -6.58
C ILE A 96 -5.47 3.35 -8.08
N LYS A 97 -4.45 3.41 -8.94
CA LYS A 97 -4.66 3.28 -10.39
C LYS A 97 -5.21 1.92 -10.77
N CYS A 98 -4.70 0.85 -10.19
CA CYS A 98 -5.21 -0.51 -10.41
C CYS A 98 -6.68 -0.62 -10.01
N TYR A 99 -7.06 -0.07 -8.85
CA TYR A 99 -8.46 0.01 -8.41
C TYR A 99 -9.35 0.75 -9.42
N LYS A 100 -8.84 1.80 -10.06
CA LYS A 100 -9.58 2.57 -11.07
C LYS A 100 -9.65 1.89 -12.43
N SER A 101 -8.65 1.09 -12.81
CA SER A 101 -8.53 0.54 -14.18
C SER A 101 -8.82 -0.96 -14.29
N ASN A 102 -8.85 -1.70 -13.19
CA ASN A 102 -9.07 -3.15 -13.17
C ASN A 102 -10.33 -3.51 -12.36
N ALA A 103 -11.37 -3.95 -13.07
CA ALA A 103 -12.67 -4.29 -12.49
C ALA A 103 -12.60 -5.50 -11.53
N GLU A 104 -11.75 -6.48 -11.80
CA GLU A 104 -11.56 -7.66 -10.93
C GLU A 104 -10.92 -7.25 -9.61
N PHE A 105 -9.86 -6.43 -9.68
CA PHE A 105 -9.18 -5.91 -8.49
C PHE A 105 -10.11 -4.99 -7.68
N LYS A 106 -10.86 -4.13 -8.37
CA LYS A 106 -11.89 -3.30 -7.73
C LYS A 106 -12.90 -4.14 -6.96
N LYS A 107 -13.46 -5.16 -7.61
CA LYS A 107 -14.44 -6.06 -6.99
C LYS A 107 -13.86 -6.78 -5.78
N LEU A 108 -12.63 -7.29 -5.88
CA LEU A 108 -11.94 -7.96 -4.78
C LEU A 108 -11.80 -7.03 -3.57
N LEU A 109 -11.39 -5.78 -3.78
CA LEU A 109 -11.23 -4.81 -2.70
C LEU A 109 -12.58 -4.38 -2.11
N ASP A 110 -13.60 -4.15 -2.95
CA ASP A 110 -14.94 -3.77 -2.51
C ASP A 110 -15.59 -4.90 -1.67
N ASP A 111 -15.44 -6.17 -2.10
CA ASP A 111 -15.93 -7.34 -1.37
C ASP A 111 -15.17 -7.52 -0.03
N TYR A 112 -13.85 -7.32 -0.02
CA TYR A 112 -13.05 -7.35 1.21
C TYR A 112 -13.48 -6.26 2.19
N LYS A 113 -13.61 -5.00 1.70
CA LYS A 113 -14.04 -3.86 2.52
C LYS A 113 -15.43 -4.07 3.11
N ALA A 114 -16.36 -4.68 2.38
CA ALA A 114 -17.69 -5.04 2.89
C ALA A 114 -17.64 -6.14 3.97
N GLY A 115 -16.64 -7.02 3.92
CA GLY A 115 -16.41 -8.08 4.90
C GLY A 115 -15.76 -7.61 6.21
N LEU A 116 -15.11 -6.44 6.21
CA LEU A 116 -14.56 -5.81 7.41
C LEU A 116 -15.70 -5.37 8.33
N LYS A 117 -16.13 -6.25 9.24
CA LYS A 117 -17.09 -5.88 10.29
C LYS A 117 -16.49 -4.78 11.15
N THR A 118 -17.23 -3.69 11.31
CA THR A 118 -16.96 -2.59 12.27
C THR A 118 -16.75 -3.09 13.68
#